data_AF-A0A2I8AGY3-F1
#
_entry.id   AF-A0A2I8AGY3-F1
#
_cell.length_a   1.000
_cell.length_b   1.000
_cell.length_c   1.000
_cell.angle_alpha   90.00
_cell.angle_beta   90.00
_cell.angle_gamma   90.00
#
_symmetry.space_group_name_H-M   'P 1'
#
loop_
_entity.id
_entity.type
_entity.pdbx_description
1 polymer ?
#
loop_
_entity_poly.entity_id
_entity_poly.type
_entity_poly.pdbx_seq_one_letter_code
_entity_poly.pdbx_strand_id
1 'polypeptide(L)'
;MMSMCFWRNSHYWSSSPCPIKQSDSGVVIRVAYFQQVNWVGFNFCKYHAEAVRIFKTLPVDARFFYEMKLNSHAAFKVWCIDGKYFEKLIGQLKNYPDISIEFIISSLKQVPEIFQPLNLTFYERSGQC
;
A
#
# COMPACT_ATOMS: atom_id res chain seq x y z
N MET A 1 -11.43 -8.56 13.68
CA MET A 1 -11.14 -8.37 12.23
C MET A 1 -10.26 -7.14 12.11
N MET A 2 -8.92 -7.26 11.98
CA MET A 2 -8.08 -6.12 11.60
C MET A 2 -7.56 -6.24 10.16
N SER A 3 -8.30 -5.70 9.18
CA SER A 3 -7.69 -5.32 7.90
C SER A 3 -6.58 -4.28 8.17
N MET A 4 -6.25 -3.38 7.24
CA MET A 4 -5.92 -2.03 7.71
C MET A 4 -7.13 -1.37 8.42
N CYS A 5 -7.71 -2.04 9.44
CA CYS A 5 -8.86 -1.61 10.23
C CYS A 5 -8.51 -0.48 11.18
N PHE A 6 -7.25 -0.05 11.27
CA PHE A 6 -6.95 1.24 11.88
C PHE A 6 -7.75 2.37 11.22
N TRP A 7 -8.13 2.21 9.93
CA TRP A 7 -8.90 3.20 9.20
C TRP A 7 -10.37 2.85 9.00
N ARG A 8 -10.83 1.66 9.44
CA ARG A 8 -12.25 1.31 9.30
C ARG A 8 -13.14 2.15 10.22
N ASN A 9 -12.56 2.63 11.32
CA ASN A 9 -13.21 3.49 12.30
C ASN A 9 -12.61 4.91 12.34
N SER A 10 -11.84 5.30 11.31
CA SER A 10 -11.15 6.59 11.29
C SER A 10 -11.16 7.14 9.87
N HIS A 11 -11.48 8.43 9.74
CA HIS A 11 -11.40 9.12 8.45
C HIS A 11 -10.00 8.94 7.87
N TYR A 12 -9.93 8.43 6.65
CA TYR A 12 -8.70 8.32 5.89
C TYR A 12 -8.93 8.78 4.47
N TRP A 13 -7.84 9.08 3.77
CA TRP A 13 -7.89 9.48 2.39
C TRP A 13 -7.11 8.48 1.57
N SER A 14 -7.66 8.10 0.42
CA SER A 14 -6.96 7.27 -0.54
C SER A 14 -6.90 7.91 -1.90
N SER A 15 -5.78 7.74 -2.59
CA SER A 15 -5.71 8.05 -4.01
C SER A 15 -6.59 7.01 -4.71
N SER A 16 -7.68 7.42 -5.36
CA SER A 16 -8.47 6.45 -6.12
C SER A 16 -7.54 5.75 -7.12
N PRO A 17 -7.65 4.42 -7.29
CA PRO A 17 -6.97 3.78 -8.40
C PRO A 17 -7.42 4.49 -9.68
N CYS A 18 -6.50 4.74 -10.62
CA CYS A 18 -6.88 5.18 -11.96
C CYS A 18 -8.05 4.30 -12.44
N PRO A 19 -9.05 4.85 -13.15
CA PRO A 19 -10.12 4.06 -13.76
C PRO A 19 -9.56 3.30 -14.97
N ILE A 20 -8.49 2.53 -14.78
CA ILE A 20 -8.09 1.48 -15.70
C ILE A 20 -9.06 0.36 -15.40
N LYS A 21 -10.08 0.26 -16.27
CA LYS A 21 -11.03 -0.84 -16.43
C LYS A 21 -10.97 -1.85 -15.29
N GLN A 22 -11.94 -1.78 -14.38
CA GLN A 22 -12.26 -2.85 -13.43
C GLN A 22 -12.43 -4.15 -14.21
N SER A 23 -11.34 -4.87 -14.43
CA SER A 23 -11.39 -6.31 -14.55
C SER A 23 -11.54 -6.82 -13.13
N ASP A 24 -12.54 -7.66 -12.89
CA ASP A 24 -12.90 -8.24 -11.60
C ASP A 24 -11.78 -9.08 -10.93
N SER A 25 -10.54 -9.07 -11.45
CA SER A 25 -9.45 -9.95 -11.05
C SER A 25 -8.16 -9.26 -10.56
N GLY A 26 -8.07 -7.92 -10.63
CA GLY A 26 -6.83 -7.19 -10.27
C GLY A 26 -6.45 -7.25 -8.78
N VAL A 27 -5.14 -7.21 -8.49
CA VAL A 27 -4.60 -7.13 -7.14
C VAL A 27 -4.44 -5.67 -6.72
N VAL A 28 -5.09 -5.28 -5.63
CA VAL A 28 -4.87 -3.96 -5.02
C VAL A 28 -3.72 -4.04 -4.01
N ILE A 29 -2.73 -3.17 -4.17
CA ILE A 29 -1.67 -2.95 -3.19
C ILE A 29 -1.86 -1.56 -2.58
N ARG A 30 -2.09 -1.54 -1.27
CA ARG A 30 -2.25 -0.32 -0.49
C ARG A 30 -0.92 0.14 0.08
N VAL A 31 -0.57 1.40 -0.16
CA VAL A 31 0.73 1.97 0.16
C VAL A 31 0.57 3.06 1.21
N ALA A 32 1.29 2.93 2.32
CA ALA A 32 1.29 3.90 3.42
C ALA A 32 2.72 4.26 3.81
N TYR A 33 2.94 5.52 4.18
CA TYR A 33 4.25 6.00 4.63
C TYR A 33 4.30 6.15 6.15
N PHE A 34 5.36 5.62 6.76
CA PHE A 34 5.66 5.71 8.18
C PHE A 34 6.76 6.76 8.41
N GLN A 35 6.35 8.03 8.49
CA GLN A 35 7.26 9.18 8.53
C GLN A 35 8.31 9.11 9.65
N GLN A 36 7.95 8.60 10.83
CA GLN A 36 8.86 8.56 11.99
C GLN A 36 10.09 7.68 11.76
N VAL A 37 9.98 6.68 10.89
CA VAL A 37 11.07 5.73 10.64
C VAL A 37 11.60 5.79 9.21
N ASN A 38 10.96 6.56 8.32
CA ASN A 38 11.22 6.59 6.87
C ASN A 38 11.03 5.20 6.22
N TRP A 39 9.92 4.53 6.53
CA TRP A 39 9.55 3.26 5.90
C TRP A 39 8.25 3.39 5.12
N VAL A 40 8.10 2.57 4.09
CA VAL A 40 6.88 2.47 3.29
C VAL A 40 6.30 1.08 3.43
N GLY A 41 5.04 0.99 3.84
CA GLY A 41 4.27 -0.26 3.92
C GLY A 41 3.46 -0.51 2.66
N PHE A 42 3.51 -1.75 2.17
CA PHE A 42 2.80 -2.28 1.02
C PHE A 42 1.93 -3.44 1.46
N ASN A 43 0.63 -3.19 1.61
CA ASN A 43 -0.34 -4.19 2.01
C ASN A 43 -1.03 -4.77 0.78
N PHE A 44 -0.90 -6.08 0.66
CA PHE A 44 -1.47 -6.84 -0.43
C PHE A 44 -2.90 -7.25 -0.05
N CYS A 45 -3.90 -6.71 -0.75
CA CYS A 45 -5.29 -7.14 -0.58
C CYS A 45 -5.51 -8.56 -1.13
N LYS A 46 -4.66 -9.01 -2.05
CA LYS A 46 -4.59 -10.37 -2.59
C LYS A 46 -3.13 -10.72 -2.87
N TYR A 47 -2.77 -12.01 -2.74
CA TYR A 47 -1.42 -12.46 -3.04
C TYR A 47 -1.08 -12.29 -4.53
N HIS A 48 0.11 -11.78 -4.83
CA HIS A 48 0.65 -11.66 -6.18
C HIS A 48 2.11 -12.11 -6.19
N ALA A 49 2.39 -13.24 -6.84
CA ALA A 49 3.71 -13.88 -6.77
C ALA A 49 4.85 -12.99 -7.32
N GLU A 50 4.66 -12.40 -8.50
CA GLU A 50 5.72 -11.58 -9.12
C GLU A 50 6.01 -10.31 -8.34
N ALA A 51 4.98 -9.57 -7.92
CA ALA A 51 5.13 -8.43 -7.01
C ALA A 51 5.94 -8.81 -5.76
N VAL A 52 5.64 -9.92 -5.09
CA VAL A 52 6.41 -10.39 -3.92
C VAL A 52 7.88 -10.68 -4.27
N ARG A 53 8.17 -11.20 -5.47
CA ARG A 53 9.56 -11.40 -5.92
C ARG A 53 10.32 -10.08 -5.99
N ILE A 54 9.69 -8.98 -6.42
CA ILE A 54 10.33 -7.65 -6.46
C ILE A 54 10.82 -7.26 -5.06
N PHE A 55 9.98 -7.38 -4.03
CA PHE A 55 10.38 -7.12 -2.64
C PHE A 55 11.56 -8.00 -2.22
N LYS A 56 11.55 -9.28 -2.63
CA LYS A 56 12.63 -10.25 -2.37
C LYS A 56 13.96 -9.97 -3.10
N THR A 57 14.01 -8.99 -4.01
CA THR A 57 15.27 -8.55 -4.65
C THR A 57 16.02 -7.47 -3.85
N LEU A 58 15.36 -6.78 -2.92
CA LEU A 58 16.01 -5.77 -2.08
C LEU A 58 17.05 -6.37 -1.11
N PRO A 59 17.92 -5.56 -0.49
CA PRO A 59 18.71 -5.99 0.66
C PRO A 59 17.82 -6.47 1.83
N VAL A 60 18.33 -7.38 2.66
CA VAL A 60 17.55 -7.96 3.78
C VAL A 60 17.26 -6.92 4.86
N ASP A 61 18.21 -6.03 5.14
CA ASP A 61 18.09 -4.89 6.06
C ASP A 61 17.17 -3.77 5.54
N ALA A 62 16.92 -3.75 4.24
CA ALA A 62 16.07 -2.78 3.57
C ALA A 62 14.59 -3.17 3.51
N ARG A 63 14.23 -4.36 4.01
CA ARG A 63 12.85 -4.86 3.95
C ARG A 63 12.51 -5.70 5.17
N PHE A 64 11.23 -5.75 5.51
CA PHE A 64 10.69 -6.83 6.33
C PHE A 64 9.27 -7.17 5.89
N PHE A 65 8.86 -8.39 6.24
CA PHE A 65 7.49 -8.83 6.11
C PHE A 65 6.88 -8.92 7.49
N TYR A 66 5.75 -8.26 7.70
CA TYR A 66 4.98 -8.33 8.93
C TYR A 66 3.63 -9.00 8.67
N GLU A 67 3.33 -9.99 9.49
CA GLU A 67 2.05 -10.66 9.51
C GLU A 67 1.45 -10.62 10.91
N MET A 68 0.23 -10.12 11.01
CA MET A 68 -0.55 -10.12 12.24
C MET A 68 -1.81 -10.92 12.02
N LYS A 69 -1.92 -12.07 12.68
CA LYS A 69 -3.16 -12.86 12.69
C LYS A 69 -4.21 -12.15 13.52
N LEU A 70 -5.40 -12.01 12.94
CA LEU A 70 -6.51 -11.25 13.51
C LEU A 70 -7.51 -12.18 14.16
N ASN A 71 -7.68 -13.33 13.51
CA ASN A 71 -8.46 -14.49 13.91
C ASN A 71 -8.04 -15.68 13.02
N SER A 72 -8.74 -16.80 13.14
CA SER A 72 -8.50 -18.02 12.36
C SER A 72 -8.66 -17.85 10.85
N HIS A 73 -9.35 -16.82 10.38
CA HIS A 73 -9.74 -16.65 8.97
C HIS A 73 -9.12 -15.41 8.31
N ALA A 74 -8.46 -14.55 9.07
CA ALA A 74 -7.96 -13.27 8.58
C ALA A 74 -6.61 -12.92 9.19
N ALA A 75 -5.71 -12.45 8.32
CA ALA A 75 -4.38 -11.97 8.68
C ALA A 75 -4.13 -10.64 7.98
N PHE A 76 -3.53 -9.70 8.69
CA PHE A 76 -2.95 -8.50 8.12
C PHE A 76 -1.53 -8.82 7.66
N LYS A 77 -1.23 -8.56 6.39
CA LYS A 77 0.07 -8.85 5.76
C LYS A 77 0.60 -7.60 5.08
N VAL A 78 1.82 -7.20 5.42
CA VAL A 78 2.45 -6.00 4.86
C VAL A 78 3.93 -6.27 4.61
N TRP A 79 4.39 -5.86 3.44
CA TRP A 79 5.82 -5.69 3.18
C TRP A 79 6.19 -4.25 3.51
N CYS A 80 7.18 -4.06 4.37
CA CYS A 80 7.72 -2.75 4.65
C CYS A 80 9.12 -2.65 4.04
N ILE A 81 9.45 -1.49 3.49
CA ILE A 81 10.76 -1.17 2.92
C ILE A 81 11.29 0.15 3.47
N ASP A 82 12.59 0.33 3.42
CA ASP A 82 13.22 1.64 3.56
C ASP A 82 12.75 2.57 2.42
N GLY A 83 12.36 3.80 2.79
CA GLY A 83 11.84 4.83 1.87
C GLY A 83 12.76 5.13 0.68
N LYS A 84 14.08 4.92 0.81
CA LYS A 84 15.03 5.12 -0.31
C LYS A 84 14.78 4.18 -1.51
N TYR A 85 14.06 3.08 -1.31
CA TYR A 85 13.71 2.15 -2.41
C TYR A 85 12.32 2.40 -3.00
N PHE A 86 11.56 3.35 -2.45
CA PHE A 86 10.18 3.60 -2.82
C PHE A 86 9.99 3.82 -4.33
N GLU A 87 10.70 4.78 -4.91
CA GLU A 87 10.54 5.14 -6.33
C GLU A 87 10.83 3.96 -7.25
N LYS A 88 11.92 3.23 -6.96
CA LYS A 88 12.30 2.02 -7.69
C LYS A 88 11.19 0.97 -7.63
N LEU A 89 10.67 0.68 -6.43
CA LEU A 89 9.64 -0.35 -6.25
C LEU A 89 8.32 0.03 -6.92
N ILE A 90 7.88 1.28 -6.80
CA ILE A 90 6.68 1.77 -7.49
C ILE A 90 6.85 1.69 -9.02
N GLY A 91 8.01 2.06 -9.55
CA GLY A 91 8.32 1.94 -10.98
C GLY A 91 8.23 0.49 -11.47
N GLN A 92 8.73 -0.47 -10.68
CA GLN A 92 8.64 -1.90 -11.01
C GLN A 92 7.21 -2.43 -10.93
N LEU A 93 6.44 -2.05 -9.89
CA LEU A 93 5.06 -2.50 -9.70
C LEU A 93 4.12 -1.98 -10.80
N LYS A 94 4.35 -0.77 -11.33
CA LYS A 94 3.58 -0.19 -12.44
C LYS A 94 3.69 -0.97 -13.76
N ASN A 95 4.68 -1.87 -13.88
CA ASN A 95 4.82 -2.73 -15.06
C ASN A 95 3.84 -3.92 -15.08
N TYR A 96 3.08 -4.13 -14.00
CA TYR A 96 2.11 -5.22 -13.89
C TYR A 96 0.70 -4.66 -14.09
N PRO A 97 0.05 -4.94 -15.25
CA PRO A 97 -1.24 -4.32 -15.59
C PRO A 97 -2.40 -4.80 -14.71
N ASP A 98 -2.23 -5.94 -14.02
CA ASP A 98 -3.18 -6.50 -13.07
C ASP A 98 -2.97 -6.00 -11.64
N ILE A 99 -1.97 -5.12 -11.40
CA ILE A 99 -1.74 -4.48 -10.11
C ILE A 99 -2.29 -3.07 -10.11
N SER A 100 -3.19 -2.79 -9.17
CA SER A 100 -3.64 -1.43 -8.83
C SER A 100 -2.94 -0.96 -7.56
N ILE A 101 -2.36 0.24 -7.59
CA ILE A 101 -1.69 0.83 -6.43
C ILE A 101 -2.58 1.93 -5.86
N GLU A 102 -2.90 1.82 -4.56
CA GLU A 102 -3.71 2.79 -3.81
C GLU A 102 -2.84 3.39 -2.69
N PHE A 103 -2.55 4.69 -2.76
CA PHE A 103 -1.83 5.40 -1.70
C PHE A 103 -2.81 5.85 -0.62
N ILE A 104 -2.44 5.67 0.64
CA ILE A 104 -3.27 5.99 1.80
C ILE A 104 -2.56 7.03 2.66
N ILE A 105 -3.32 8.04 3.08
CA ILE A 105 -2.87 9.08 4.02
C ILE A 105 -3.93 9.31 5.10
N SER A 106 -3.47 9.78 6.26
CA SER A 106 -4.29 10.11 7.43
C SER A 106 -4.84 11.54 7.40
N SER A 107 -4.30 12.42 6.55
CA SER A 107 -4.71 13.82 6.44
C SER A 107 -4.20 14.42 5.14
N LEU A 108 -5.04 15.21 4.46
CA LEU A 108 -4.64 15.99 3.28
C LEU A 108 -3.55 17.04 3.58
N LYS A 109 -3.41 17.47 4.84
CA LYS A 109 -2.37 18.42 5.26
C LYS A 109 -1.00 17.79 5.41
N GLN A 110 -0.91 16.46 5.39
CA GLN A 110 0.29 15.69 5.71
C GLN A 110 0.59 14.67 4.59
N VAL A 111 0.46 15.07 3.33
CA VAL A 111 0.89 14.22 2.21
C VAL A 111 2.40 14.01 2.30
N PRO A 112 2.87 12.75 2.39
CA PRO A 112 4.30 12.44 2.43
C PRO A 112 5.06 13.04 1.26
N GLU A 113 6.25 13.59 1.52
CA GLU A 113 7.13 14.16 0.47
C GLU A 113 7.38 13.16 -0.66
N ILE A 114 7.63 11.90 -0.33
CA ILE A 114 7.83 10.82 -1.31
C ILE A 114 6.61 10.57 -2.21
N PHE A 115 5.40 11.00 -1.81
CA PHE A 115 4.19 10.87 -2.62
C PHE A 115 3.93 12.11 -3.48
N GLN A 116 4.51 13.27 -3.17
CA GLN A 116 4.23 14.52 -3.89
C GLN A 116 4.56 14.46 -5.39
N PRO A 117 5.69 13.87 -5.83
CA PRO A 117 6.01 13.75 -7.26
C PRO A 117 5.00 12.92 -8.07
N LEU A 118 4.14 12.15 -7.40
CA LEU A 118 3.15 11.29 -8.04
C LEU A 118 1.88 12.05 -8.47
N ASN A 119 1.72 13.33 -8.08
CA ASN A 119 0.57 14.18 -8.41
C ASN A 119 -0.78 13.49 -8.13
N LEU A 120 -0.90 12.87 -6.96
CA LEU A 120 -2.06 12.07 -6.57
C LEU A 120 -3.22 12.96 -6.10
N THR A 121 -4.42 12.66 -6.58
CA THR A 121 -5.67 13.21 -6.01
C THR A 121 -6.20 12.25 -4.95
N PHE A 122 -6.41 12.77 -3.74
CA PHE A 122 -6.89 12.01 -2.61
C PHE A 122 -8.38 12.26 -2.35
N TYR A 123 -9.12 11.18 -2.11
CA TYR A 123 -10.54 11.22 -1.78
C TYR A 123 -10.74 10.68 -0.37
N GLU A 124 -11.60 11.35 0.39
CA GLU A 124 -11.98 10.87 1.71
C GLU A 124 -12.72 9.53 1.58
N ARG A 125 -12.35 8.59 2.44
CA ARG A 125 -13.02 7.30 2.61
C ARG A 125 -13.65 7.32 3.99
N SER A 126 -14.96 7.49 4.04
CA SER A 126 -15.72 7.18 5.24
C SER A 126 -15.87 5.66 5.34
N GLY A 127 -15.58 5.09 6.51
CA GLY A 127 -15.88 3.70 6.81
C GLY A 127 -17.37 3.48 6.93
N GLN A 128 -18.12 3.60 5.83
CA GLN A 128 -19.54 3.27 5.75
C GLN A 128 -19.69 2.06 4.81
N CYS A 129 -19.83 0.89 5.44
CA CYS A 129 -20.80 -0.08 4.97
C CYS A 129 -21.95 -0.04 5.95
#